data_AF-A0A535DG39-F1
#
_entry.id   AF-A0A535DG39-F1
#
_cell.length_a   1.000
_cell.length_b   1.000
_cell.length_c   1.000
_cell.angle_alpha   90.00
_cell.angle_beta   90.00
_cell.angle_gamma   90.00
#
_symmetry.space_group_name_H-M   'P 1'
#
loop_
_entity.id
_entity.type
_entity.pdbx_description
1 polymer ?
#
loop_
_entity_poly.entity_id
_entity_poly.type
_entity_poly.pdbx_seq_one_letter_code
_entity_poly.pdbx_strand_id
1 'polypeptide(L)'
;MHGLIRVSATPELSPALERRPGAFVAFLLRARGSPPMVIGFALFCGVLLMAAFAPLIAPYDPVAINVRERLAAPSLGHLFGTDDFGRDVFSRVVWGSQLAVRLGTLSVVVALAGGIVLGLVAGYYGGWVDQLVSRLFDLIFAFPSLLFAIAIVAILGPSLDNLVVGLGLFGCAGYGRLIRGSVLSARQREYVEAARAIGARASRIMLRHILPNVIAPVIILSATRFGGALLAGSGLSFVGLGVPIPQPEWGAIMATGREYLATAWWITLSTARLRAEMSAPAELTTLEDIERLDLSPVAKRGALALHAAHPEVRFVSGRRTLTRQARAMARNILESGDRHWIANVYVAAAPLQDWVDEHADAVTVDALAAGLESTLLTMSPADRARVSKHLSGDAFDLRPVHGESEAAVRRTINSLPGLVKFLDREGGLERWHVQF
;
A
#
# COMPACT_ATOMS: atom_id res chain seq x y z
N MET A 1 78.54 -21.84 42.54
CA MET A 1 77.20 -21.37 42.97
C MET A 1 76.31 -21.28 41.74
N HIS A 2 75.09 -21.81 41.89
CA HIS A 2 74.12 -22.15 40.86
C HIS A 2 73.57 -20.98 40.05
N GLY A 3 73.20 -21.27 38.79
CA GLY A 3 72.35 -20.42 37.95
C GLY A 3 71.74 -21.19 36.79
N LEU A 4 71.01 -22.27 37.07
CA LEU A 4 70.20 -23.00 36.08
C LEU A 4 68.91 -22.21 35.80
N ILE A 5 68.84 -21.53 34.66
CA ILE A 5 67.58 -21.00 34.13
C ILE A 5 66.81 -22.17 33.50
N ARG A 6 65.79 -22.67 34.20
CA ARG A 6 64.80 -23.59 33.64
C ARG A 6 63.95 -22.84 32.61
N VAL A 7 64.13 -23.16 31.33
CA VAL A 7 63.12 -22.86 30.31
C VAL A 7 62.01 -23.90 30.46
N SER A 8 60.93 -23.55 31.16
CA SER A 8 59.68 -24.31 31.12
C SER A 8 58.92 -23.93 29.86
N ALA A 9 59.12 -24.69 28.78
CA ALA A 9 58.20 -24.67 27.64
C ALA A 9 56.93 -25.42 28.04
N THR A 10 55.93 -24.71 28.55
CA THR A 10 54.55 -25.19 28.49
C THR A 10 54.08 -25.09 27.04
N PRO A 11 53.67 -26.19 26.39
CA PRO A 11 52.99 -26.06 25.11
C PRO A 11 51.65 -25.37 25.38
N GLU A 12 51.47 -24.15 24.85
CA GLU A 12 50.13 -23.57 24.73
C GLU A 12 49.30 -24.56 23.92
N LEU A 13 48.35 -25.22 24.58
CA LEU A 13 47.33 -26.02 23.93
C LEU A 13 46.61 -25.11 22.95
N SER A 14 46.80 -25.36 21.65
CA SER A 14 45.97 -24.79 20.58
C SER A 14 44.52 -24.82 21.05
N PRO A 15 43.77 -23.70 21.03
CA PRO A 15 42.36 -23.74 21.38
C PRO A 15 41.73 -24.79 20.49
N ALA A 16 41.16 -25.83 21.13
CA ALA A 16 40.41 -26.86 20.44
C ALA A 16 39.45 -26.13 19.49
N LEU A 17 39.43 -26.54 18.22
CA LEU A 17 38.51 -26.04 17.22
C LEU A 17 37.07 -26.27 17.73
N GLU A 18 36.55 -25.33 18.51
CA GLU A 18 35.16 -25.28 18.89
C GLU A 18 34.39 -25.30 17.59
N ARG A 19 33.69 -26.41 17.34
CA ARG A 19 32.80 -26.56 16.20
C ARG A 19 31.73 -25.50 16.35
N ARG A 20 31.97 -24.32 15.76
CA ARG A 20 30.97 -23.27 15.67
C ARG A 20 29.72 -23.91 15.06
N PRO A 21 28.55 -23.87 15.74
CA PRO A 21 27.35 -24.44 15.17
C PRO A 21 27.14 -23.84 13.78
N GLY A 22 26.76 -24.68 12.81
CA GLY A 22 26.55 -24.24 11.43
C GLY A 22 25.62 -23.01 11.42
N ALA A 23 25.83 -22.10 10.46
CA ALA A 23 25.13 -20.82 10.39
C ALA A 23 23.60 -20.95 10.55
N PHE A 24 23.03 -22.07 10.07
CA PHE A 24 21.62 -22.43 10.23
C PHE A 24 21.21 -22.73 11.68
N VAL A 25 22.02 -23.47 12.44
CA VAL A 25 21.74 -23.78 13.86
C VAL A 25 21.91 -22.53 14.72
N ALA A 26 22.92 -21.71 14.45
CA ALA A 26 23.10 -20.42 15.12
C ALA A 26 21.95 -19.44 14.81
N PHE A 27 21.43 -19.45 13.58
CA PHE A 27 20.24 -18.69 13.19
C PHE A 27 18.99 -19.16 13.96
N LEU A 28 18.74 -20.47 14.03
CA LEU A 28 17.59 -21.02 14.77
C LEU A 28 17.65 -20.71 16.26
N LEU A 29 18.83 -20.77 16.88
CA LEU A 29 19.02 -20.42 18.29
C LEU A 29 18.79 -18.91 18.55
N ARG A 30 19.21 -18.04 17.63
CA ARG A 30 18.93 -16.59 17.71
C ARG A 30 17.48 -16.24 17.37
N ALA A 31 16.84 -16.97 16.47
CA ALA A 31 15.42 -16.82 16.12
C ALA A 31 14.52 -17.03 17.32
N ARG A 32 14.81 -18.02 18.16
CA ARG A 32 14.07 -18.23 19.40
C ARG A 32 14.08 -17.04 20.37
N GLY A 33 15.05 -16.12 20.24
CA GLY A 33 15.16 -14.93 21.08
C GLY A 33 14.38 -13.69 20.60
N SER A 34 13.80 -13.68 19.39
CA SER A 34 13.07 -12.51 18.86
C SER A 34 11.75 -12.89 18.17
N PRO A 35 10.59 -12.64 18.82
CA PRO A 35 9.28 -12.97 18.26
C PRO A 35 9.01 -12.45 16.84
N PRO A 36 9.39 -11.21 16.46
CA PRO A 36 9.17 -10.71 15.11
C PRO A 36 9.93 -11.51 14.03
N MET A 37 11.13 -12.01 14.36
CA MET A 37 11.93 -12.80 13.42
C MET A 37 11.32 -14.17 13.18
N VAL A 38 10.80 -14.82 14.23
CA VAL A 38 10.10 -16.10 14.10
C VAL A 38 8.84 -15.94 13.26
N ILE A 39 8.03 -14.92 13.55
CA ILE A 39 6.78 -14.65 12.81
C ILE A 39 7.11 -14.36 11.33
N GLY A 40 8.05 -13.45 11.06
CA GLY A 40 8.43 -13.10 9.69
C GLY A 40 8.97 -14.32 8.92
N PHE A 41 9.80 -15.13 9.55
CA PHE A 41 10.34 -16.35 8.94
C PHE A 41 9.23 -17.39 8.68
N ALA A 42 8.32 -17.60 9.63
CA ALA A 42 7.19 -18.51 9.47
C ALA A 42 6.25 -18.06 8.34
N LEU A 43 5.94 -16.76 8.25
CA LEU A 43 5.12 -16.20 7.17
C LEU A 43 5.80 -16.37 5.80
N PHE A 44 7.08 -16.07 5.71
CA PHE A 44 7.85 -16.25 4.48
C PHE A 44 7.87 -17.73 4.04
N CYS A 45 8.15 -18.65 4.96
CA CYS A 45 8.09 -20.08 4.69
C CYS A 45 6.67 -20.52 4.28
N GLY A 46 5.63 -19.97 4.93
CA GLY A 46 4.24 -20.21 4.58
C GLY A 46 3.92 -19.82 3.14
N VAL A 47 4.37 -18.64 2.69
CA VAL A 47 4.20 -18.19 1.29
C VAL A 47 4.96 -19.09 0.31
N LEU A 48 6.19 -19.50 0.65
CA LEU A 48 6.95 -20.43 -0.20
C LEU A 48 6.28 -21.79 -0.33
N LEU A 49 5.77 -22.34 0.78
CA LEU A 49 5.03 -23.59 0.78
C LEU A 49 3.71 -23.45 -0.01
N MET A 50 2.99 -22.34 0.18
CA MET A 50 1.79 -22.05 -0.59
C MET A 50 2.07 -22.01 -2.10
N ALA A 51 3.17 -21.38 -2.51
CA ALA A 51 3.59 -21.33 -3.92
C ALA A 51 4.00 -22.70 -4.46
N ALA A 52 4.80 -23.46 -3.71
CA ALA A 52 5.29 -24.76 -4.12
C ALA A 52 4.16 -25.80 -4.25
N PHE A 53 3.19 -25.75 -3.33
CA PHE A 53 2.06 -26.69 -3.26
C PHE A 53 0.75 -26.08 -3.78
N ALA A 54 0.80 -24.99 -4.55
CA ALA A 54 -0.40 -24.31 -5.04
C ALA A 54 -1.40 -25.25 -5.76
N PRO A 55 -0.98 -26.17 -6.66
CA PRO A 55 -1.90 -27.11 -7.31
C PRO A 55 -2.56 -28.12 -6.36
N LEU A 56 -1.98 -28.34 -5.17
CA LEU A 56 -2.49 -29.26 -4.16
C LEU A 56 -3.35 -28.54 -3.10
N ILE A 57 -3.08 -27.26 -2.87
CA ILE A 57 -3.80 -26.43 -1.90
C ILE A 57 -5.05 -25.80 -2.53
N ALA A 58 -4.98 -25.40 -3.80
CA ALA A 58 -6.09 -24.73 -4.48
C ALA A 58 -7.20 -25.74 -4.86
N PRO A 59 -8.45 -25.55 -4.39
CA PRO A 59 -9.56 -26.44 -4.71
C PRO A 59 -10.08 -26.29 -6.15
N TYR A 60 -9.86 -25.14 -6.79
CA TYR A 60 -10.36 -24.84 -8.13
C TYR A 60 -9.26 -24.29 -9.06
N ASP A 61 -9.55 -24.30 -10.35
CA ASP A 61 -8.74 -23.59 -11.35
C ASP A 61 -8.85 -22.06 -11.12
N PRO A 62 -7.72 -21.35 -10.91
CA PRO A 62 -7.72 -19.91 -10.61
C PRO A 62 -8.25 -19.02 -11.75
N VAL A 63 -8.35 -19.54 -12.98
CA VAL A 63 -8.85 -18.78 -14.14
C VAL A 63 -10.21 -19.26 -14.64
N ALA A 64 -10.77 -20.34 -14.09
CA ALA A 64 -12.06 -20.88 -14.50
C ALA A 64 -13.21 -19.93 -14.14
N ILE A 65 -13.93 -19.45 -15.16
CA ILE A 65 -15.05 -18.50 -15.04
C ILE A 65 -16.34 -19.26 -14.75
N ASN A 66 -17.08 -18.84 -13.71
CA ASN A 66 -18.42 -19.33 -13.42
C ASN A 66 -19.41 -18.17 -13.24
N VAL A 67 -20.08 -17.79 -14.33
CA VAL A 67 -20.99 -16.63 -14.34
C VAL A 67 -22.14 -16.74 -13.33
N ARG A 68 -22.56 -17.96 -12.96
CA ARG A 68 -23.65 -18.19 -12.01
C ARG A 68 -23.27 -17.86 -10.56
N GLU A 69 -21.98 -17.93 -10.26
CA GLU A 69 -21.43 -17.69 -8.93
C GLU A 69 -20.71 -16.34 -8.87
N ARG A 70 -21.02 -15.38 -9.76
CA ARG A 70 -20.42 -14.03 -9.69
C ARG A 70 -20.70 -13.37 -8.35
N LEU A 71 -19.64 -12.82 -7.74
CA LEU A 71 -19.73 -12.11 -6.46
C LEU A 71 -20.48 -12.93 -5.38
N ALA A 72 -20.32 -14.25 -5.38
CA ALA A 72 -20.75 -15.10 -4.29
C ALA A 72 -19.88 -14.84 -3.05
N ALA A 73 -20.55 -14.64 -1.92
CA ALA A 73 -19.90 -14.44 -0.63
C ALA A 73 -19.11 -15.69 -0.18
N PRO A 74 -18.15 -15.53 0.75
CA PRO A 74 -17.40 -16.65 1.32
C PRO A 74 -18.32 -17.76 1.85
N SER A 75 -18.04 -18.99 1.44
CA SER A 75 -18.78 -20.20 1.80
C SER A 75 -17.84 -21.40 1.90
N LEU A 76 -18.34 -22.55 2.36
CA LEU A 76 -17.55 -23.78 2.33
C LEU A 76 -17.19 -24.23 0.90
N GLY A 77 -18.01 -23.85 -0.09
CA GLY A 77 -17.71 -24.05 -1.50
C GLY A 77 -16.60 -23.12 -1.99
N HIS A 78 -16.60 -21.85 -1.55
CA HIS A 78 -15.60 -20.84 -1.93
C HIS A 78 -15.07 -20.14 -0.69
N LEU A 79 -13.92 -20.57 -0.17
CA LEU A 79 -13.40 -20.13 1.14
C LEU A 79 -13.27 -18.61 1.27
N PHE A 80 -12.84 -17.93 0.21
CA PHE A 80 -12.74 -16.46 0.15
C PHE A 80 -13.82 -15.82 -0.74
N GLY A 81 -14.85 -16.58 -1.09
CA GLY A 81 -15.85 -16.18 -2.07
C GLY A 81 -15.29 -16.15 -3.48
N THR A 82 -16.05 -15.54 -4.37
CA THR A 82 -15.73 -15.45 -5.79
C THR A 82 -15.62 -14.00 -6.26
N ASP A 83 -14.93 -13.77 -7.36
CA ASP A 83 -14.79 -12.44 -7.97
C ASP A 83 -15.93 -12.07 -8.94
N ASP A 84 -15.73 -10.96 -9.66
CA ASP A 84 -16.65 -10.42 -10.64
C ASP A 84 -16.83 -11.29 -11.89
N PHE A 85 -16.00 -12.32 -12.09
CA PHE A 85 -16.19 -13.35 -13.11
C PHE A 85 -16.63 -14.69 -12.51
N GLY A 86 -16.88 -14.75 -11.20
CA GLY A 86 -17.23 -15.96 -10.47
C GLY A 86 -16.07 -16.93 -10.33
N ARG A 87 -14.83 -16.44 -10.42
CA ARG A 87 -13.62 -17.25 -10.17
C ARG A 87 -13.38 -17.32 -8.66
N ASP A 88 -12.91 -18.47 -8.18
CA ASP A 88 -12.62 -18.68 -6.75
C ASP A 88 -11.44 -17.81 -6.28
N VAL A 89 -11.69 -16.89 -5.33
CA VAL A 89 -10.69 -15.93 -4.84
C VAL A 89 -9.58 -16.64 -4.07
N PHE A 90 -9.90 -17.70 -3.33
CA PHE A 90 -8.91 -18.46 -2.55
C PHE A 90 -7.88 -19.14 -3.46
N SER A 91 -8.35 -19.85 -4.48
CA SER A 91 -7.51 -20.49 -5.49
C SER A 91 -6.65 -19.45 -6.22
N ARG A 92 -7.22 -18.28 -6.55
CA ARG A 92 -6.47 -17.15 -7.13
C ARG A 92 -5.37 -16.65 -6.19
N VAL A 93 -5.63 -16.47 -4.90
CA VAL A 93 -4.60 -16.06 -3.92
C VAL A 93 -3.47 -17.10 -3.81
N VAL A 94 -3.83 -18.38 -3.74
CA VAL A 94 -2.87 -19.49 -3.64
C VAL A 94 -1.99 -19.58 -4.88
N TRP A 95 -2.57 -19.58 -6.07
CA TRP A 95 -1.81 -19.59 -7.33
C TRP A 95 -1.01 -18.29 -7.53
N GLY A 96 -1.55 -17.15 -7.09
CA GLY A 96 -0.87 -15.86 -7.14
C GLY A 96 0.42 -15.81 -6.33
N SER A 97 0.55 -16.66 -5.31
CA SER A 97 1.80 -16.78 -4.55
C SER A 97 2.99 -17.21 -5.41
N GLN A 98 2.78 -18.00 -6.45
CA GLN A 98 3.84 -18.38 -7.41
C GLN A 98 4.33 -17.16 -8.18
N LEU A 99 3.40 -16.33 -8.67
CA LEU A 99 3.73 -15.09 -9.39
C LEU A 99 4.44 -14.11 -8.46
N ALA A 100 3.97 -13.97 -7.23
CA ALA A 100 4.59 -13.12 -6.21
C ALA A 100 6.04 -13.57 -5.92
N VAL A 101 6.25 -14.86 -5.61
CA VAL A 101 7.59 -15.40 -5.35
C VAL A 101 8.49 -15.23 -6.58
N ARG A 102 8.00 -15.51 -7.78
CA ARG A 102 8.76 -15.31 -9.03
C ARG A 102 9.16 -13.85 -9.21
N LEU A 103 8.21 -12.91 -9.06
CA LEU A 103 8.45 -11.47 -9.17
C LEU A 103 9.53 -11.02 -8.19
N GLY A 104 9.34 -11.31 -6.90
CA GLY A 104 10.25 -10.88 -5.84
C GLY A 104 11.64 -11.47 -6.00
N THR A 105 11.74 -12.78 -6.26
CA THR A 105 13.03 -13.47 -6.38
C THR A 105 13.79 -13.04 -7.64
N LEU A 106 13.14 -13.03 -8.81
CA LEU A 106 13.83 -12.69 -10.05
C LEU A 106 14.26 -11.21 -10.07
N SER A 107 13.45 -10.30 -9.53
CA SER A 107 13.82 -8.88 -9.42
C SER A 107 15.08 -8.72 -8.56
N VAL A 108 15.15 -9.42 -7.43
CA VAL A 108 16.33 -9.42 -6.54
C VAL A 108 17.54 -10.03 -7.24
N VAL A 109 17.38 -11.14 -7.97
CA VAL A 109 18.49 -11.78 -8.69
C VAL A 109 19.06 -10.87 -9.77
N VAL A 110 18.22 -10.20 -10.56
CA VAL A 110 18.65 -9.23 -11.57
C VAL A 110 19.39 -8.06 -10.90
N ALA A 111 18.81 -7.52 -9.82
CA ALA A 111 19.41 -6.44 -9.05
C ALA A 111 20.78 -6.82 -8.45
N LEU A 112 20.91 -8.04 -7.93
CA LEU A 112 22.15 -8.58 -7.38
C LEU A 112 23.19 -8.78 -8.47
N ALA A 113 22.82 -9.37 -9.60
CA ALA A 113 23.76 -9.64 -10.69
C ALA A 113 24.42 -8.33 -11.18
N GLY A 114 23.61 -7.30 -11.46
CA GLY A 114 24.14 -6.00 -11.87
C GLY A 114 24.86 -5.26 -10.74
N GLY A 115 24.27 -5.24 -9.54
CA GLY A 115 24.83 -4.54 -8.39
C GLY A 115 26.17 -5.12 -7.91
N ILE A 116 26.30 -6.44 -7.84
CA ILE A 116 27.56 -7.11 -7.46
C ILE A 116 28.67 -6.76 -8.46
N VAL A 117 28.40 -6.89 -9.76
CA VAL A 117 29.40 -6.61 -10.79
C VAL A 117 29.83 -5.15 -10.75
N LEU A 118 28.88 -4.21 -10.80
CA LEU A 118 29.19 -2.78 -10.81
C LEU A 118 29.84 -2.32 -9.50
N GLY A 119 29.34 -2.78 -8.36
CA GLY A 119 29.87 -2.44 -7.03
C GLY A 119 31.28 -2.99 -6.79
N LEU A 120 31.55 -4.23 -7.18
CA LEU A 120 32.90 -4.82 -7.10
C LEU A 120 33.89 -4.04 -7.96
N VAL A 121 33.53 -3.78 -9.22
CA VAL A 121 34.39 -3.06 -10.17
C VAL A 121 34.68 -1.64 -9.68
N ALA A 122 33.65 -0.88 -9.29
CA ALA A 122 33.80 0.46 -8.76
C ALA A 122 34.66 0.50 -7.49
N GLY A 123 34.36 -0.35 -6.51
CA GLY A 123 35.08 -0.40 -5.25
C GLY A 123 36.54 -0.86 -5.42
N TYR A 124 36.80 -1.85 -6.28
CA TYR A 124 38.13 -2.43 -6.47
C TYR A 124 39.07 -1.53 -7.26
N TYR A 125 38.61 -0.95 -8.38
CA TYR A 125 39.45 -0.09 -9.21
C TYR A 125 39.54 1.34 -8.65
N GLY A 126 38.47 1.88 -8.09
CA GLY A 126 38.46 3.27 -7.60
C GLY A 126 38.56 4.31 -8.72
N GLY A 127 38.97 5.54 -8.37
CA GLY A 127 39.30 6.59 -9.34
C GLY A 127 38.15 6.94 -10.28
N TRP A 128 38.44 7.03 -11.59
CA TRP A 128 37.45 7.40 -12.60
C TRP A 128 36.37 6.33 -12.82
N VAL A 129 36.71 5.03 -12.69
CA VAL A 129 35.75 3.91 -12.82
C VAL A 129 34.69 4.03 -11.74
N ASP A 130 35.13 4.31 -10.52
CA ASP A 130 34.25 4.54 -9.39
C ASP A 130 33.33 5.75 -9.60
N GLN A 131 33.88 6.85 -10.09
CA GLN A 131 33.08 8.04 -10.41
C GLN A 131 32.03 7.74 -11.47
N LEU A 132 32.38 7.07 -12.57
CA LEU A 132 31.44 6.72 -13.64
C LEU A 132 30.29 5.84 -13.13
N VAL A 133 30.62 4.78 -12.39
CA VAL A 133 29.61 3.87 -11.83
C VAL A 133 28.73 4.57 -10.80
N SER A 134 29.32 5.42 -9.95
CA SER A 134 28.56 6.22 -8.98
C SER A 134 27.59 7.18 -9.67
N ARG A 135 28.01 7.83 -10.77
CA ARG A 135 27.12 8.69 -11.58
C ARG A 135 25.97 7.92 -12.21
N LEU A 136 26.21 6.69 -12.67
CA LEU A 136 25.15 5.81 -13.15
C LEU A 136 24.14 5.48 -12.04
N PHE A 137 24.61 5.20 -10.82
CA PHE A 137 23.71 4.97 -9.68
C PHE A 137 22.89 6.22 -9.32
N ASP A 138 23.53 7.39 -9.35
CA ASP A 138 22.85 8.66 -9.09
C ASP A 138 21.79 8.97 -10.15
N LEU A 139 22.07 8.65 -11.42
CA LEU A 139 21.10 8.78 -12.51
C LEU A 139 19.88 7.87 -12.31
N ILE A 140 20.09 6.62 -11.88
CA ILE A 140 18.99 5.70 -11.57
C ILE A 140 18.14 6.23 -10.40
N PHE A 141 18.79 6.71 -9.33
CA PHE A 141 18.09 7.25 -8.16
C PHE A 141 17.46 8.62 -8.35
N ALA A 142 17.79 9.33 -9.43
CA ALA A 142 17.09 10.55 -9.80
C ALA A 142 15.60 10.29 -10.11
N PHE A 143 15.26 9.05 -10.51
CA PHE A 143 13.89 8.63 -10.72
C PHE A 143 13.32 7.94 -9.46
N PRO A 144 12.07 8.24 -9.08
CA PRO A 144 11.33 7.39 -8.14
C PRO A 144 11.26 5.95 -8.66
N SER A 145 11.43 4.96 -7.78
CA SER A 145 11.49 3.54 -8.15
C SER A 145 10.28 3.08 -8.97
N LEU A 146 9.10 3.54 -8.58
CA LEU A 146 7.85 3.21 -9.25
C LEU A 146 7.78 3.84 -10.65
N LEU A 147 8.18 5.12 -10.78
CA LEU A 147 8.21 5.80 -12.07
C LEU A 147 9.22 5.15 -13.03
N PHE A 148 10.38 4.73 -12.52
CA PHE A 148 11.36 3.99 -13.30
C PHE A 148 10.77 2.67 -13.83
N ALA A 149 10.12 1.89 -12.97
CA ALA A 149 9.48 0.63 -13.37
C ALA A 149 8.35 0.86 -14.39
N ILE A 150 7.52 1.90 -14.19
CA ILE A 150 6.45 2.29 -15.12
C ILE A 150 7.04 2.65 -16.49
N ALA A 151 8.12 3.42 -16.55
CA ALA A 151 8.76 3.79 -17.81
C ALA A 151 9.26 2.57 -18.58
N ILE A 152 9.89 1.61 -17.89
CA ILE A 152 10.36 0.36 -18.51
C ILE A 152 9.18 -0.46 -19.05
N VAL A 153 8.11 -0.61 -18.28
CA VAL A 153 6.91 -1.34 -18.72
C VAL A 153 6.21 -0.62 -19.88
N ALA A 154 6.17 0.72 -19.87
CA ALA A 154 5.58 1.50 -20.96
C ALA A 154 6.33 1.31 -22.29
N ILE A 155 7.65 1.13 -22.25
CA ILE A 155 8.48 0.89 -23.44
C ILE A 155 8.41 -0.56 -23.90
N LEU A 156 8.51 -1.52 -22.99
CA LEU A 156 8.62 -2.95 -23.32
C LEU A 156 7.26 -3.69 -23.37
N GLY A 157 6.19 -3.04 -22.92
CA GLY A 157 4.85 -3.60 -22.82
C GLY A 157 4.55 -4.26 -21.45
N PRO A 158 3.25 -4.47 -21.14
CA PRO A 158 2.82 -5.09 -19.88
C PRO A 158 3.14 -6.58 -19.83
N SER A 159 4.08 -6.97 -18.96
CA SER A 159 4.38 -8.38 -18.66
C SER A 159 5.08 -8.52 -17.30
N LEU A 160 4.97 -9.72 -16.70
CA LEU A 160 5.67 -10.05 -15.46
C LEU A 160 7.19 -9.91 -15.62
N ASP A 161 7.73 -10.34 -16.76
CA ASP A 161 9.17 -10.32 -17.01
C ASP A 161 9.69 -8.89 -17.19
N ASN A 162 8.92 -7.99 -17.84
CA ASN A 162 9.29 -6.58 -17.95
C ASN A 162 9.24 -5.86 -16.59
N LEU A 163 8.28 -6.22 -15.72
CA LEU A 163 8.25 -5.74 -14.33
C LEU A 163 9.49 -6.18 -13.55
N VAL A 164 9.89 -7.45 -13.68
CA VAL A 164 11.11 -8.00 -13.08
C VAL A 164 12.34 -7.22 -13.54
N VAL A 165 12.46 -6.96 -14.85
CA VAL A 165 13.57 -6.19 -15.40
C VAL A 165 13.57 -4.76 -14.86
N GLY A 166 12.44 -4.06 -14.88
CA GLY A 166 12.35 -2.68 -14.40
C GLY A 166 12.70 -2.53 -12.92
N LEU A 167 12.12 -3.38 -12.06
CA LEU A 167 12.41 -3.38 -10.62
C LEU A 167 13.83 -3.84 -10.31
N GLY A 168 14.33 -4.83 -11.06
CA GLY A 168 15.69 -5.34 -10.92
C GLY A 168 16.76 -4.32 -11.30
N LEU A 169 16.61 -3.67 -12.45
CA LEU A 169 17.53 -2.62 -12.93
C LEU A 169 17.62 -1.44 -11.96
N PHE A 170 16.47 -1.01 -11.42
CA PHE A 170 16.46 0.02 -10.38
C PHE A 170 17.21 -0.46 -9.12
N GLY A 171 16.98 -1.71 -8.71
CA GLY A 171 17.63 -2.33 -7.56
C GLY A 171 19.16 -2.44 -7.67
N CYS A 172 19.70 -2.58 -8.89
CA CYS A 172 21.15 -2.68 -9.15
C CYS A 172 21.93 -1.53 -8.50
N ALA A 173 21.42 -0.30 -8.56
CA ALA A 173 22.08 0.87 -7.99
C ALA A 173 22.20 0.78 -6.46
N GLY A 174 21.17 0.25 -5.79
CA GLY A 174 21.16 0.06 -4.33
C GLY A 174 22.16 -0.98 -3.88
N TYR A 175 22.18 -2.15 -4.52
CA TYR A 175 23.16 -3.19 -4.21
C TYR A 175 24.58 -2.77 -4.59
N GLY A 176 24.76 -2.13 -5.76
CA GLY A 176 26.05 -1.66 -6.22
C GLY A 176 26.68 -0.65 -5.27
N ARG A 177 25.89 0.30 -4.76
CA ARG A 177 26.35 1.27 -3.75
C ARG A 177 26.77 0.59 -2.43
N LEU A 178 25.98 -0.37 -1.95
CA LEU A 178 26.31 -1.13 -0.73
C LEU A 178 27.62 -1.91 -0.91
N ILE A 179 27.73 -2.68 -1.98
CA ILE A 179 28.89 -3.54 -2.26
C ILE A 179 30.13 -2.68 -2.48
N ARG A 180 30.03 -1.60 -3.26
CA ARG A 180 31.10 -0.63 -3.43
C ARG A 180 31.65 -0.16 -2.09
N GLY A 181 30.79 0.28 -1.18
CA GLY A 181 31.19 0.72 0.16
C GLY A 181 31.94 -0.35 0.95
N SER A 182 31.44 -1.59 0.94
CA SER A 182 32.11 -2.71 1.61
C SER A 182 33.45 -3.10 0.96
N VAL A 183 33.54 -3.04 -0.37
CA VAL A 183 34.74 -3.36 -1.14
C VAL A 183 35.84 -2.33 -0.90
N LEU A 184 35.50 -1.04 -0.79
CA LEU A 184 36.46 0.03 -0.47
C LEU A 184 37.19 -0.21 0.85
N SER A 185 36.50 -0.74 1.87
CA SER A 185 37.13 -1.16 3.12
C SER A 185 37.89 -2.48 2.97
N ALA A 186 37.29 -3.48 2.31
CA ALA A 186 37.89 -4.81 2.17
C ALA A 186 39.20 -4.79 1.36
N ARG A 187 39.32 -3.94 0.33
CA ARG A 187 40.52 -3.87 -0.53
C ARG A 187 41.78 -3.37 0.20
N GLN A 188 41.65 -2.74 1.36
CA GLN A 188 42.76 -2.26 2.17
C GLN A 188 43.23 -3.29 3.22
N ARG A 189 42.66 -4.50 3.24
CA ARG A 189 43.03 -5.54 4.20
C ARG A 189 44.24 -6.36 3.74
N GLU A 190 45.03 -6.82 4.70
CA GLU A 190 46.28 -7.58 4.48
C GLU A 190 46.12 -8.80 3.57
N TYR A 191 45.01 -9.54 3.68
CA TYR A 191 44.77 -10.72 2.81
C TYR A 191 44.66 -10.35 1.32
N VAL A 192 44.24 -9.12 1.00
CA VAL A 192 44.17 -8.62 -0.38
C VAL A 192 45.56 -8.22 -0.86
N GLU A 193 46.37 -7.62 0.00
CA GLU A 193 47.76 -7.27 -0.32
C GLU A 193 48.62 -8.52 -0.55
N ALA A 194 48.50 -9.51 0.34
CA ALA A 194 49.13 -10.82 0.17
C ALA A 194 48.73 -11.48 -1.15
N ALA A 195 47.44 -11.47 -1.50
CA ALA A 195 46.97 -12.00 -2.78
C ALA A 195 47.56 -11.26 -4.00
N ARG A 196 47.77 -9.93 -3.91
CA ARG A 196 48.45 -9.16 -4.96
C ARG A 196 49.94 -9.50 -5.04
N ALA A 197 50.62 -9.65 -3.89
CA ALA A 197 52.05 -9.94 -3.83
C ALA A 197 52.40 -11.28 -4.50
N ILE A 198 51.52 -12.28 -4.41
CA ILE A 198 51.66 -13.57 -5.11
C ILE A 198 51.20 -13.55 -6.58
N GLY A 199 50.90 -12.37 -7.14
CA GLY A 199 50.53 -12.20 -8.55
C GLY A 199 49.10 -12.64 -8.91
N ALA A 200 48.16 -12.70 -7.96
CA ALA A 200 46.78 -13.03 -8.29
C ALA A 200 46.14 -11.97 -9.19
N ARG A 201 45.45 -12.41 -10.26
CA ARG A 201 44.70 -11.52 -11.16
C ARG A 201 43.57 -10.81 -10.41
N ALA A 202 43.24 -9.58 -10.82
CA ALA A 202 42.18 -8.76 -10.21
C ALA A 202 40.84 -9.48 -10.07
N SER A 203 40.40 -10.22 -11.12
CA SER A 203 39.15 -10.99 -11.07
C SER A 203 39.18 -12.10 -10.01
N ARG A 204 40.32 -12.77 -9.83
CA ARG A 204 40.51 -13.77 -8.77
C ARG A 204 40.43 -13.11 -7.39
N ILE A 205 41.07 -11.95 -7.21
CA ILE A 205 41.02 -11.18 -5.96
C ILE A 205 39.57 -10.78 -5.64
N MET A 206 38.86 -10.19 -6.60
CA MET A 206 37.47 -9.75 -6.41
C MET A 206 36.53 -10.91 -6.08
N LEU A 207 36.53 -11.99 -6.86
CA LEU A 207 35.54 -13.06 -6.73
C LEU A 207 35.86 -14.07 -5.61
N ARG A 208 37.14 -14.36 -5.36
CA ARG A 208 37.55 -15.42 -4.43
C ARG A 208 38.01 -14.91 -3.08
N HIS A 209 38.43 -13.64 -2.99
CA HIS A 209 38.91 -13.05 -1.74
C HIS A 209 37.98 -11.96 -1.22
N ILE A 210 37.56 -11.00 -2.05
CA ILE A 210 36.76 -9.86 -1.56
C ILE A 210 35.27 -10.22 -1.44
N LEU A 211 34.64 -10.68 -2.51
CA LEU A 211 33.19 -10.92 -2.57
C LEU A 211 32.68 -11.83 -1.43
N PRO A 212 33.30 -12.98 -1.13
CA PRO A 212 32.85 -13.84 -0.04
C PRO A 212 32.90 -13.16 1.34
N ASN A 213 33.80 -12.19 1.52
CA ASN A 213 33.96 -11.44 2.77
C ASN A 213 32.99 -10.25 2.90
N VAL A 214 32.35 -9.81 1.82
CA VAL A 214 31.45 -8.64 1.81
C VAL A 214 29.99 -8.98 1.47
N ILE A 215 29.67 -10.26 1.22
CA ILE A 215 28.32 -10.68 0.80
C ILE A 215 27.29 -10.68 1.95
N ALA A 216 27.73 -10.72 3.21
CA ALA A 216 26.84 -10.78 4.37
C ALA A 216 25.77 -9.65 4.40
N PRO A 217 26.12 -8.35 4.29
CA PRO A 217 25.13 -7.28 4.24
C PRO A 217 24.23 -7.33 2.99
N VAL A 218 24.70 -7.92 1.89
CA VAL A 218 23.94 -8.09 0.65
C VAL A 218 22.80 -9.09 0.83
N ILE A 219 23.06 -10.19 1.53
CA ILE A 219 22.04 -11.20 1.86
C ILE A 219 20.96 -10.57 2.74
N ILE A 220 21.35 -9.78 3.74
CA ILE A 220 20.42 -9.11 4.65
C ILE A 220 19.52 -8.12 3.87
N LEU A 221 20.12 -7.26 3.03
CA LEU A 221 19.36 -6.30 2.23
C LEU A 221 18.37 -6.99 1.27
N SER A 222 18.69 -8.21 0.83
CA SER A 222 17.85 -8.96 -0.12
C SER A 222 16.49 -9.33 0.43
N ALA A 223 16.37 -9.59 1.73
CA ALA A 223 15.07 -9.83 2.37
C ALA A 223 14.16 -8.59 2.25
N THR A 224 14.70 -7.40 2.54
CA THR A 224 13.95 -6.14 2.43
C THR A 224 13.59 -5.82 0.98
N ARG A 225 14.50 -6.09 0.04
CA ARG A 225 14.27 -5.83 -1.39
C ARG A 225 13.25 -6.77 -2.01
N PHE A 226 13.20 -8.02 -1.57
CA PHE A 226 12.15 -8.95 -1.97
C PHE A 226 10.75 -8.41 -1.62
N GLY A 227 10.54 -7.99 -0.36
CA GLY A 227 9.26 -7.39 0.06
C GLY A 227 8.94 -6.08 -0.67
N GLY A 228 9.95 -5.23 -0.89
CA GLY A 228 9.78 -4.00 -1.68
C GLY A 228 9.37 -4.26 -3.13
N ALA A 229 9.93 -5.30 -3.76
CA ALA A 229 9.56 -5.68 -5.13
C ALA A 229 8.12 -6.20 -5.22
N LEU A 230 7.66 -6.97 -4.22
CA LEU A 230 6.27 -7.41 -4.13
C LEU A 230 5.29 -6.24 -4.04
N LEU A 231 5.58 -5.28 -3.14
CA LEU A 231 4.76 -4.09 -2.96
C LEU A 231 4.75 -3.22 -4.23
N ALA A 232 5.92 -3.04 -4.85
CA ALA A 232 6.02 -2.28 -6.08
C ALA A 232 5.21 -2.95 -7.20
N GLY A 233 5.43 -4.24 -7.49
CA GLY A 233 4.69 -4.92 -8.54
C GLY A 233 3.18 -4.93 -8.29
N SER A 234 2.76 -5.15 -7.04
CA SER A 234 1.34 -5.06 -6.67
C SER A 234 0.79 -3.64 -6.92
N GLY A 235 1.57 -2.61 -6.59
CA GLY A 235 1.24 -1.22 -6.87
C GLY A 235 1.15 -0.90 -8.37
N LEU A 236 2.05 -1.40 -9.20
CA LEU A 236 1.96 -1.24 -10.67
C LEU A 236 0.71 -1.92 -11.23
N SER A 237 0.42 -3.16 -10.80
CA SER A 237 -0.82 -3.85 -11.18
C SER A 237 -2.07 -3.13 -10.74
N PHE A 238 -2.04 -2.51 -9.56
CA PHE A 238 -3.15 -1.70 -9.06
C PHE A 238 -3.45 -0.46 -9.91
N VAL A 239 -2.44 0.08 -10.60
CA VAL A 239 -2.58 1.20 -11.57
C VAL A 239 -2.82 0.69 -13.00
N GLY A 240 -2.94 -0.63 -13.21
CA GLY A 240 -3.22 -1.23 -14.53
C GLY A 240 -1.99 -1.46 -15.41
N LEU A 241 -0.78 -1.28 -14.87
CA LEU A 241 0.51 -1.51 -15.55
C LEU A 241 1.14 -2.86 -15.14
N GLY A 242 0.30 -3.75 -14.62
CA GLY A 242 0.69 -5.04 -14.07
C GLY A 242 0.76 -6.17 -15.08
N VAL A 243 0.63 -7.38 -14.53
CA VAL A 243 0.45 -8.60 -15.33
C VAL A 243 -0.95 -8.57 -15.97
N PRO A 244 -1.08 -8.92 -17.26
CA PRO A 244 -2.39 -8.98 -17.92
C PRO A 244 -3.32 -10.03 -17.29
N ILE A 245 -4.60 -9.70 -17.22
CA ILE A 245 -5.72 -10.60 -16.87
C ILE A 245 -5.76 -11.75 -17.90
N PRO A 246 -6.05 -13.03 -17.54
CA PRO A 246 -6.68 -13.55 -16.32
C PRO A 246 -5.75 -13.98 -15.19
N GLN A 247 -4.44 -13.75 -15.33
CA GLN A 247 -3.43 -14.25 -14.39
C GLN A 247 -3.77 -13.88 -12.94
N PRO A 248 -3.61 -14.81 -11.98
CA PRO A 248 -4.02 -14.60 -10.59
C PRO A 248 -2.96 -13.79 -9.81
N GLU A 249 -2.58 -12.62 -10.31
CA GLU A 249 -1.59 -11.75 -9.64
C GLU A 249 -2.25 -10.97 -8.49
N TRP A 250 -1.60 -10.88 -7.33
CA TRP A 250 -2.19 -10.30 -6.12
C TRP A 250 -2.58 -8.83 -6.29
N GLY A 251 -1.72 -8.01 -6.89
CA GLY A 251 -2.03 -6.61 -7.18
C GLY A 251 -3.23 -6.45 -8.11
N ALA A 252 -3.34 -7.29 -9.15
CA ALA A 252 -4.48 -7.29 -10.06
C ALA A 252 -5.78 -7.72 -9.36
N ILE A 253 -5.73 -8.73 -8.48
CA ILE A 253 -6.89 -9.14 -7.66
C ILE A 253 -7.36 -7.98 -6.78
N MET A 254 -6.44 -7.28 -6.12
CA MET A 254 -6.75 -6.10 -5.30
C MET A 254 -7.29 -4.93 -6.15
N ALA A 255 -6.75 -4.73 -7.35
CA ALA A 255 -7.17 -3.68 -8.28
C ALA A 255 -8.64 -3.85 -8.66
N THR A 256 -9.03 -5.07 -9.06
CA THR A 256 -10.41 -5.41 -9.41
C THR A 256 -11.32 -5.35 -8.18
N GLY A 257 -10.88 -5.89 -7.03
CA GLY A 257 -11.67 -5.89 -5.81
C GLY A 257 -11.99 -4.49 -5.27
N ARG A 258 -11.19 -3.47 -5.60
CA ARG A 258 -11.44 -2.07 -5.20
C ARG A 258 -12.81 -1.56 -5.64
N GLU A 259 -13.25 -1.93 -6.85
CA GLU A 259 -14.55 -1.51 -7.40
C GLU A 259 -15.74 -2.14 -6.66
N TYR A 260 -15.49 -3.28 -6.00
CA TYR A 260 -16.50 -4.06 -5.30
C TYR A 260 -16.40 -3.96 -3.78
N LEU A 261 -15.65 -3.01 -3.21
CA LEU A 261 -15.51 -2.89 -1.75
C LEU A 261 -16.85 -2.74 -1.02
N ALA A 262 -17.85 -2.10 -1.64
CA ALA A 262 -19.17 -1.93 -1.05
C ALA A 262 -20.05 -3.20 -1.11
N THR A 263 -19.82 -4.09 -2.07
CA THR A 263 -20.73 -5.21 -2.39
C THR A 263 -20.08 -6.59 -2.22
N ALA A 264 -18.78 -6.71 -2.51
CA ALA A 264 -17.97 -7.92 -2.42
C ALA A 264 -16.56 -7.61 -1.84
N TRP A 265 -16.52 -7.09 -0.61
CA TRP A 265 -15.29 -6.72 0.10
C TRP A 265 -14.26 -7.85 0.24
N TRP A 266 -14.70 -9.11 0.22
CA TRP A 266 -13.86 -10.31 0.34
C TRP A 266 -12.83 -10.46 -0.79
N ILE A 267 -13.07 -9.85 -1.96
CA ILE A 267 -12.14 -9.88 -3.10
C ILE A 267 -10.82 -9.14 -2.74
N THR A 268 -10.91 -8.04 -1.99
CA THR A 268 -9.76 -7.23 -1.58
C THR A 268 -9.23 -7.63 -0.20
N LEU A 269 -10.13 -7.98 0.72
CA LEU A 269 -9.82 -8.32 2.10
C LEU A 269 -10.19 -9.78 2.34
N SER A 270 -9.24 -10.67 2.02
CA SER A 270 -9.44 -12.12 2.12
C SER A 270 -9.42 -12.65 3.57
N THR A 271 -9.53 -11.79 4.58
CA THR A 271 -9.59 -12.21 5.99
C THR A 271 -11.03 -12.25 6.49
N ALA A 272 -11.47 -13.45 6.86
CA ALA A 272 -12.78 -13.75 7.44
C ALA A 272 -13.10 -13.00 8.78
N ARG A 273 -12.18 -12.16 9.28
CA ARG A 273 -12.35 -11.36 10.51
C ARG A 273 -13.06 -10.02 10.29
N LEU A 274 -13.14 -9.53 9.05
CA LEU A 274 -13.72 -8.21 8.76
C LEU A 274 -15.24 -8.21 8.59
N ARG A 275 -15.85 -9.29 8.08
CA ARG A 275 -16.90 -10.01 8.84
C ARG A 275 -17.41 -9.30 10.09
N ALA A 276 -16.80 -9.70 11.19
CA ALA A 276 -17.15 -9.28 12.53
C ALA A 276 -16.66 -7.87 12.86
N GLU A 277 -15.57 -7.36 12.29
CA GLU A 277 -15.10 -5.98 12.59
C GLU A 277 -15.84 -4.87 11.83
N MET A 278 -16.38 -5.16 10.64
CA MET A 278 -17.20 -4.25 9.84
C MET A 278 -18.70 -4.41 10.12
N SER A 279 -19.12 -5.55 10.72
CA SER A 279 -20.49 -5.75 11.22
C SER A 279 -20.64 -5.63 12.73
N ALA A 280 -19.55 -5.63 13.50
CA ALA A 280 -19.58 -5.14 14.87
C ALA A 280 -19.75 -3.61 14.80
N PRO A 281 -20.68 -3.04 15.57
CA PRO A 281 -20.67 -1.61 15.79
C PRO A 281 -19.30 -1.27 16.37
N ALA A 282 -18.55 -0.39 15.69
CA ALA A 282 -17.29 0.13 16.18
C ALA A 282 -17.52 0.81 17.55
N GLU A 283 -17.35 0.05 18.63
CA GLU A 283 -17.12 0.60 19.96
C GLU A 283 -15.67 1.08 20.00
N LEU A 284 -15.43 2.32 19.59
CA LEU A 284 -14.21 3.09 19.90
C LEU A 284 -14.52 4.60 19.79
N THR A 285 -14.95 5.16 20.93
CA THR A 285 -14.87 6.57 21.36
C THR A 285 -15.33 7.68 20.39
N THR A 286 -16.60 8.05 20.56
CA THR A 286 -17.40 9.10 19.89
C THR A 286 -16.88 10.54 19.92
N LEU A 287 -15.80 10.84 20.65
CA LEU A 287 -15.16 12.16 20.61
C LEU A 287 -14.21 12.30 19.41
N GLU A 288 -13.46 11.25 19.07
CA GLU A 288 -12.56 11.29 17.90
C GLU A 288 -13.34 11.44 16.60
N ASP A 289 -14.50 10.80 16.50
CA ASP A 289 -15.34 10.89 15.30
C ASP A 289 -15.88 12.30 15.08
N ILE A 290 -16.33 12.98 16.14
CA ILE A 290 -16.80 14.37 16.04
C ILE A 290 -15.63 15.32 15.74
N GLU A 291 -14.44 15.06 16.28
CA GLU A 291 -13.23 15.83 15.93
C GLU A 291 -12.87 15.69 14.44
N ARG A 292 -12.99 14.48 13.87
CA ARG A 292 -12.73 14.22 12.45
C ARG A 292 -13.71 14.91 11.49
N LEU A 293 -14.87 15.37 11.99
CA LEU A 293 -15.83 16.13 11.19
C LEU A 293 -15.38 17.56 10.90
N ASP A 294 -14.33 18.07 11.56
CA ASP A 294 -13.77 19.42 11.38
C ASP A 294 -14.85 20.52 11.38
N LEU A 295 -15.81 20.40 12.31
CA LEU A 295 -16.96 21.29 12.43
C LEU A 295 -16.55 22.66 12.99
N SER A 296 -17.33 23.68 12.64
CA SER A 296 -17.21 24.99 13.29
C SER A 296 -17.49 24.88 14.79
N PRO A 297 -17.02 25.83 15.62
CA PRO A 297 -17.26 25.77 17.07
C PRO A 297 -18.74 25.67 17.46
N VAL A 298 -19.64 26.27 16.69
CA VAL A 298 -21.10 26.22 16.94
C VAL A 298 -21.64 24.84 16.59
N ALA A 299 -21.38 24.35 15.37
CA ALA A 299 -21.85 23.04 14.92
C ALA A 299 -21.25 21.89 15.74
N LYS A 300 -19.98 22.00 16.16
CA LYS A 300 -19.33 21.03 17.05
C LYS A 300 -20.01 20.91 18.41
N ARG A 301 -20.39 22.04 19.02
CA ARG A 301 -21.17 22.03 20.27
C ARG A 301 -22.53 21.35 20.08
N GLY A 302 -23.19 21.63 18.96
CA GLY A 302 -24.45 20.98 18.59
C GLY A 302 -24.31 19.47 18.42
N ALA A 303 -23.27 19.02 17.71
CA ALA A 303 -22.96 17.60 17.52
C ALA A 303 -22.67 16.89 18.86
N LEU A 304 -21.86 17.51 19.73
CA LEU A 304 -21.56 16.97 21.06
C LEU A 304 -22.80 16.87 21.94
N ALA A 305 -23.66 17.90 21.95
CA ALA A 305 -24.90 17.89 22.72
C ALA A 305 -25.90 16.84 22.21
N LEU A 306 -26.02 16.69 20.89
CA LEU A 306 -26.87 15.69 20.27
C LEU A 306 -26.39 14.27 20.61
N HIS A 307 -25.09 14.03 20.51
CA HIS A 307 -24.48 12.74 20.85
C HIS A 307 -24.62 12.40 22.34
N ALA A 308 -24.46 13.39 23.22
CA ALA A 308 -24.63 13.20 24.65
C ALA A 308 -26.08 12.83 25.02
N ALA A 309 -27.06 13.36 24.30
CA ALA A 309 -28.48 13.06 24.51
C ALA A 309 -28.91 11.75 23.83
N HIS A 310 -28.33 11.41 22.68
CA HIS A 310 -28.68 10.26 21.85
C HIS A 310 -27.41 9.55 21.33
N PRO A 311 -26.80 8.67 22.13
CA PRO A 311 -25.56 7.97 21.77
C PRO A 311 -25.67 7.05 20.55
N GLU A 312 -26.89 6.70 20.13
CA GLU A 312 -27.20 5.90 18.94
C GLU A 312 -27.06 6.70 17.62
N VAL A 313 -27.05 8.03 17.69
CA VAL A 313 -26.92 8.89 16.50
C VAL A 313 -25.56 8.66 15.84
N ARG A 314 -25.54 8.66 14.50
CA ARG A 314 -24.32 8.48 13.70
C ARG A 314 -24.17 9.61 12.71
N PHE A 315 -23.03 10.29 12.78
CA PHE A 315 -22.66 11.36 11.87
C PHE A 315 -22.07 10.75 10.58
N VAL A 316 -22.61 11.16 9.44
CA VAL A 316 -22.21 10.64 8.12
C VAL A 316 -21.29 11.62 7.40
N SER A 317 -21.45 12.92 7.66
CA SER A 317 -20.59 13.95 7.08
C SER A 317 -20.52 15.22 7.93
N GLY A 318 -19.44 15.98 7.79
CA GLY A 318 -19.14 17.23 8.50
C GLY A 318 -18.63 18.29 7.52
N ARG A 319 -17.54 18.99 7.84
CA ARG A 319 -16.91 19.89 6.86
C ARG A 319 -16.44 19.12 5.63
N ARG A 320 -16.71 19.67 4.45
CA ARG A 320 -16.34 19.08 3.16
C ARG A 320 -15.33 19.97 2.44
N THR A 321 -14.39 19.33 1.74
CA THR A 321 -13.55 20.00 0.76
C THR A 321 -14.38 20.36 -0.49
N LEU A 322 -13.89 21.29 -1.31
CA LEU A 322 -14.54 21.65 -2.58
C LEU A 322 -14.74 20.42 -3.47
N THR A 323 -13.72 19.60 -3.62
CA THR A 323 -13.77 18.31 -4.35
C THR A 323 -14.88 17.41 -3.84
N ARG A 324 -14.98 17.23 -2.51
CA ARG A 324 -15.98 16.35 -1.89
C ARG A 324 -17.39 16.92 -2.06
N GLN A 325 -17.54 18.23 -1.97
CA GLN A 325 -18.82 18.91 -2.17
C GLN A 325 -19.27 18.85 -3.64
N ALA A 326 -18.39 19.16 -4.59
CA ALA A 326 -18.66 19.09 -6.02
C ALA A 326 -19.07 17.68 -6.46
N ARG A 327 -18.36 16.65 -5.97
CA ARG A 327 -18.71 15.25 -6.25
C ARG A 327 -20.05 14.83 -5.63
N ALA A 328 -20.40 15.38 -4.46
CA ALA A 328 -21.71 15.14 -3.86
C ALA A 328 -22.84 15.77 -4.69
N MET A 329 -22.65 17.00 -5.17
CA MET A 329 -23.60 17.68 -6.08
C MET A 329 -23.77 16.90 -7.38
N ALA A 330 -22.67 16.49 -8.01
CA ALA A 330 -22.66 15.71 -9.26
C ALA A 330 -23.42 14.38 -9.12
N ARG A 331 -23.22 13.65 -8.01
CA ARG A 331 -23.99 12.43 -7.72
C ARG A 331 -25.48 12.71 -7.60
N ASN A 332 -25.87 13.73 -6.84
CA ASN A 332 -27.28 14.04 -6.63
C ASN A 332 -27.99 14.47 -7.94
N ILE A 333 -27.31 15.21 -8.83
CA ILE A 333 -27.83 15.54 -10.17
C ILE A 333 -28.14 14.26 -10.96
N LEU A 334 -27.19 13.33 -11.02
CA LEU A 334 -27.35 12.11 -11.80
C LEU A 334 -28.34 11.12 -11.18
N GLU A 335 -28.33 10.99 -9.85
CA GLU A 335 -29.24 10.09 -9.11
C GLU A 335 -30.69 10.58 -9.15
N SER A 336 -30.92 11.90 -9.12
CA SER A 336 -32.27 12.47 -9.23
C SER A 336 -32.79 12.46 -10.67
N GLY A 337 -31.90 12.40 -11.67
CA GLY A 337 -32.24 12.61 -13.08
C GLY A 337 -32.64 14.05 -13.42
N ASP A 338 -32.51 14.99 -12.47
CA ASP A 338 -32.85 16.40 -12.63
C ASP A 338 -31.57 17.24 -12.80
N ARG A 339 -31.32 17.74 -14.01
CA ARG A 339 -30.17 18.64 -14.27
C ARG A 339 -30.32 20.02 -13.62
N HIS A 340 -31.52 20.43 -13.23
CA HIS A 340 -31.78 21.67 -12.47
C HIS A 340 -31.72 21.47 -10.95
N TRP A 341 -31.33 20.28 -10.49
CA TRP A 341 -31.33 19.92 -9.08
C TRP A 341 -30.52 20.90 -8.20
N ILE A 342 -29.38 21.41 -8.70
CA ILE A 342 -28.55 22.34 -7.93
C ILE A 342 -29.29 23.66 -7.68
N ALA A 343 -29.91 24.25 -8.71
CA ALA A 343 -30.70 25.47 -8.55
C ALA A 343 -31.90 25.29 -7.60
N ASN A 344 -32.48 24.10 -7.58
CA ASN A 344 -33.60 23.76 -6.70
C ASN A 344 -33.19 23.59 -5.23
N VAL A 345 -31.94 23.20 -4.97
CA VAL A 345 -31.47 22.84 -3.62
C VAL A 345 -30.60 23.93 -2.99
N TYR A 346 -29.81 24.65 -3.77
CA TYR A 346 -28.83 25.62 -3.27
C TYR A 346 -29.18 27.07 -3.66
N VAL A 347 -29.16 27.95 -2.65
CA VAL A 347 -29.61 29.35 -2.80
C VAL A 347 -28.65 30.21 -3.64
N ALA A 348 -27.34 29.94 -3.59
CA ALA A 348 -26.31 30.74 -4.26
C ALA A 348 -25.65 29.97 -5.42
N ALA A 349 -26.41 29.10 -6.09
CA ALA A 349 -25.88 28.15 -7.05
C ALA A 349 -25.94 28.57 -8.52
N ALA A 350 -26.35 29.80 -8.85
CA ALA A 350 -26.48 30.22 -10.25
C ALA A 350 -25.23 29.91 -11.11
N PRO A 351 -23.99 30.24 -10.69
CA PRO A 351 -22.80 29.90 -11.48
C PRO A 351 -22.59 28.39 -11.68
N LEU A 352 -23.00 27.58 -10.70
CA LEU A 352 -22.91 26.12 -10.76
C LEU A 352 -23.97 25.54 -11.70
N GLN A 353 -25.17 26.12 -11.68
CA GLN A 353 -26.24 25.73 -12.59
C GLN A 353 -25.89 26.12 -14.04
N ASP A 354 -25.41 27.35 -14.25
CA ASP A 354 -24.98 27.84 -15.56
C ASP A 354 -23.95 26.89 -16.18
N TRP A 355 -22.95 26.45 -15.39
CA TRP A 355 -21.96 25.48 -15.86
C TRP A 355 -22.59 24.13 -16.26
N VAL A 356 -23.53 23.61 -15.46
CA VAL A 356 -24.23 22.34 -15.74
C VAL A 356 -25.08 22.42 -17.00
N ASP A 357 -25.70 23.58 -17.25
CA ASP A 357 -26.55 23.83 -18.42
C ASP A 357 -25.71 23.98 -19.69
N GLU A 358 -24.54 24.63 -19.60
CA GLU A 358 -23.58 24.77 -20.71
C GLU A 358 -22.91 23.45 -21.10
N HIS A 359 -22.81 22.49 -20.17
CA HIS A 359 -22.11 21.21 -20.36
C HIS A 359 -23.07 20.02 -20.31
N ALA A 360 -24.04 20.01 -21.22
CA ALA A 360 -25.05 18.94 -21.34
C ALA A 360 -24.43 17.55 -21.60
N ASP A 361 -23.23 17.49 -22.15
CA ASP A 361 -22.45 16.28 -22.43
C ASP A 361 -21.77 15.69 -21.18
N ALA A 362 -21.66 16.47 -20.09
CA ALA A 362 -21.19 15.97 -18.80
C ALA A 362 -22.26 15.07 -18.15
N VAL A 363 -22.16 13.76 -18.43
CA VAL A 363 -23.11 12.73 -17.98
C VAL A 363 -22.52 11.75 -16.95
N THR A 364 -21.26 11.93 -16.57
CA THR A 364 -20.60 11.13 -15.53
C THR A 364 -20.38 11.94 -14.27
N VAL A 365 -20.32 11.27 -13.10
CA VAL A 365 -20.04 11.92 -11.81
C VAL A 365 -18.72 12.68 -11.88
N ASP A 366 -17.71 12.12 -12.56
CA ASP A 366 -16.37 12.69 -12.60
C ASP A 366 -16.30 13.95 -13.47
N ALA A 367 -16.97 13.94 -14.63
CA ALA A 367 -17.03 15.11 -15.51
C ALA A 367 -17.80 16.27 -14.85
N LEU A 368 -18.97 15.98 -14.27
CA LEU A 368 -19.76 16.97 -13.54
C LEU A 368 -19.02 17.49 -12.31
N ALA A 369 -18.38 16.61 -11.53
CA ALA A 369 -17.67 17.00 -10.32
C ALA A 369 -16.47 17.91 -10.63
N ALA A 370 -15.69 17.61 -11.68
CA ALA A 370 -14.56 18.42 -12.08
C ALA A 370 -14.99 19.85 -12.47
N GLY A 371 -16.08 19.96 -13.23
CA GLY A 371 -16.67 21.24 -13.61
C GLY A 371 -17.17 22.04 -12.41
N LEU A 372 -18.02 21.43 -11.59
CA LEU A 372 -18.57 22.07 -10.39
C LEU A 372 -17.48 22.48 -9.40
N GLU A 373 -16.41 21.69 -9.27
CA GLU A 373 -15.25 22.05 -8.44
C GLU A 373 -14.52 23.27 -9.00
N SER A 374 -14.30 23.32 -10.32
CA SER A 374 -13.66 24.46 -10.98
C SER A 374 -14.48 25.74 -10.79
N THR A 375 -15.80 25.65 -10.90
CA THR A 375 -16.71 26.77 -10.65
C THR A 375 -16.66 27.20 -9.19
N LEU A 376 -16.74 26.27 -8.24
CA LEU A 376 -16.62 26.58 -6.80
C LEU A 376 -15.29 27.28 -6.46
N LEU A 377 -14.19 26.95 -7.13
CA LEU A 377 -12.88 27.59 -6.91
C LEU A 377 -12.87 29.07 -7.32
N THR A 378 -13.67 29.46 -8.31
CA THR A 378 -13.81 30.86 -8.75
C THR A 378 -14.71 31.70 -7.84
N MET A 379 -15.51 31.05 -6.99
CA MET A 379 -16.44 31.72 -6.08
C MET A 379 -15.76 32.28 -4.83
N SER A 380 -16.24 33.43 -4.36
CA SER A 380 -15.78 34.02 -3.10
C SER A 380 -16.06 33.06 -1.92
N PRO A 381 -15.26 33.10 -0.82
CA PRO A 381 -15.54 32.30 0.37
C PRO A 381 -16.95 32.51 0.94
N ALA A 382 -17.47 33.74 0.86
CA ALA A 382 -18.82 34.08 1.31
C ALA A 382 -19.89 33.41 0.46
N ASP A 383 -19.72 33.41 -0.87
CA ASP A 383 -20.67 32.75 -1.78
C ASP A 383 -20.62 31.23 -1.65
N ARG A 384 -19.43 30.65 -1.48
CA ARG A 384 -19.28 29.21 -1.19
C ARG A 384 -20.01 28.80 0.10
N ALA A 385 -19.90 29.61 1.16
CA ALA A 385 -20.60 29.35 2.41
C ALA A 385 -22.13 29.52 2.29
N ARG A 386 -22.61 30.33 1.34
CA ARG A 386 -24.04 30.44 1.00
C ARG A 386 -24.53 29.29 0.13
N VAL A 387 -23.66 28.71 -0.71
CA VAL A 387 -23.97 27.49 -1.46
C VAL A 387 -24.13 26.32 -0.50
N SER A 388 -23.14 26.06 0.36
CA SER A 388 -23.24 24.95 1.31
C SER A 388 -22.54 25.24 2.63
N LYS A 389 -23.26 25.04 3.73
CA LYS A 389 -22.76 25.12 5.09
C LYS A 389 -21.73 24.03 5.44
N HIS A 390 -21.66 22.95 4.65
CA HIS A 390 -20.57 21.98 4.77
C HIS A 390 -19.21 22.58 4.40
N LEU A 391 -19.14 23.63 3.56
CA LEU A 391 -17.87 24.24 3.19
C LEU A 391 -17.30 25.12 4.32
N SER A 392 -18.16 25.71 5.16
CA SER A 392 -17.74 26.42 6.37
C SER A 392 -17.60 25.51 7.60
N GLY A 393 -18.12 24.29 7.52
CA GLY A 393 -18.19 23.35 8.66
C GLY A 393 -19.35 23.64 9.61
N ASP A 394 -20.29 24.48 9.22
CA ASP A 394 -21.50 24.81 9.99
C ASP A 394 -22.63 23.79 9.76
N ALA A 395 -22.37 22.69 9.05
CA ALA A 395 -23.36 21.64 8.85
C ALA A 395 -22.77 20.23 8.99
N PHE A 396 -23.62 19.32 9.44
CA PHE A 396 -23.36 17.89 9.47
C PHE A 396 -24.59 17.09 9.07
N ASP A 397 -24.33 15.88 8.55
CA ASP A 397 -25.38 14.93 8.20
C ASP A 397 -25.42 13.79 9.21
N LEU A 398 -26.62 13.31 9.48
CA LEU A 398 -26.90 12.17 10.34
C LEU A 398 -27.50 11.04 9.51
N ARG A 399 -27.22 9.81 9.95
CA ARG A 399 -27.99 8.66 9.50
C ARG A 399 -29.39 8.76 10.11
N PRO A 400 -30.48 8.64 9.31
CA PRO A 400 -31.83 8.63 9.85
C PRO A 400 -31.99 7.58 10.95
N VAL A 401 -32.60 7.99 12.07
CA VAL A 401 -32.96 7.10 13.17
C VAL A 401 -34.43 6.75 12.98
N HIS A 402 -34.75 5.46 12.99
CA HIS A 402 -36.11 4.95 12.84
C HIS A 402 -36.57 4.26 14.13
N GLY A 403 -37.88 4.18 14.32
CA GLY A 403 -38.50 3.54 15.48
C GLY A 403 -38.71 4.50 16.65
N GLU A 404 -38.73 3.97 17.88
CA GLU A 404 -39.20 4.70 19.07
C GLU A 404 -38.35 5.94 19.42
N SER A 405 -37.05 5.93 19.10
CA SER A 405 -36.15 7.07 19.35
C SER A 405 -36.32 8.22 18.35
N GLU A 406 -36.93 8.02 17.18
CA GLU A 406 -36.94 9.01 16.09
C GLU A 406 -37.48 10.38 16.53
N ALA A 407 -38.64 10.39 17.20
CA ALA A 407 -39.29 11.62 17.66
C ALA A 407 -38.51 12.31 18.79
N ALA A 408 -37.73 11.57 19.57
CA ALA A 408 -36.88 12.14 20.62
C ALA A 408 -35.65 12.82 20.02
N VAL A 409 -34.98 12.15 19.07
CA VAL A 409 -33.82 12.72 18.36
C VAL A 409 -34.20 13.99 17.60
N ARG A 410 -35.32 13.98 16.87
CA ARG A 410 -35.82 15.17 16.15
C ARG A 410 -36.09 16.34 17.11
N ARG A 411 -36.69 16.09 18.28
CA ARG A 411 -36.92 17.15 19.28
C ARG A 411 -35.60 17.73 19.78
N THR A 412 -34.62 16.89 20.06
CA THR A 412 -33.29 17.34 20.49
C THR A 412 -32.60 18.17 19.41
N ILE A 413 -32.61 17.73 18.15
CA ILE A 413 -32.04 18.49 17.02
C ILE A 413 -32.67 19.89 16.95
N ASN A 414 -34.00 19.97 16.98
CA ASN A 414 -34.72 21.25 16.92
C ASN A 414 -34.48 22.16 18.13
N SER A 415 -33.91 21.64 19.22
CA SER A 415 -33.53 22.41 20.41
C SER A 415 -32.05 22.79 20.47
N LEU A 416 -31.24 22.41 19.47
CA LEU A 416 -29.81 22.69 19.49
C LEU A 416 -29.52 24.19 19.43
N PRO A 417 -28.67 24.73 20.32
CA PRO A 417 -28.34 26.16 20.32
C PRO A 417 -27.63 26.57 19.03
N GLY A 418 -28.19 27.58 18.36
CA GLY A 418 -27.64 28.10 17.10
C GLY A 418 -28.08 27.33 15.86
N LEU A 419 -29.04 26.41 15.96
CA LEU A 419 -29.63 25.75 14.80
C LEU A 419 -30.28 26.79 13.88
N VAL A 420 -29.88 26.80 12.62
CA VAL A 420 -30.50 27.60 11.55
C VAL A 420 -31.52 26.78 10.78
N LYS A 421 -31.20 25.52 10.47
CA LYS A 421 -32.06 24.67 9.64
C LYS A 421 -31.85 23.19 9.95
N PHE A 422 -32.95 22.46 10.07
CA PHE A 422 -32.96 20.99 10.04
C PHE A 422 -33.84 20.52 8.89
N LEU A 423 -33.31 19.64 8.05
CA LEU A 423 -34.01 18.99 6.96
C LEU A 423 -33.97 17.48 7.19
N ASP A 424 -35.12 16.83 7.18
CA ASP A 424 -35.24 15.36 7.20
C ASP A 424 -35.24 14.77 5.78
N ARG A 425 -35.46 15.61 4.77
CA ARG A 425 -35.28 15.32 3.35
C ARG A 425 -34.55 16.46 2.65
N GLU A 426 -33.58 16.12 1.81
CA GLU A 426 -32.84 17.08 0.98
C GLU A 426 -32.84 16.60 -0.48
N GLY A 427 -33.38 17.39 -1.40
CA GLY A 427 -33.42 17.06 -2.82
C GLY A 427 -34.12 15.74 -3.17
N GLY A 428 -35.12 15.33 -2.36
CA GLY A 428 -35.88 14.08 -2.55
C GLY A 428 -35.31 12.85 -1.82
N LEU A 429 -34.11 12.96 -1.23
CA LEU A 429 -33.46 11.87 -0.49
C LEU A 429 -33.69 12.00 1.01
N GLU A 430 -33.92 10.88 1.70
CA GLU A 430 -33.99 10.83 3.16
C GLU A 430 -32.59 11.02 3.76
N ARG A 431 -32.31 12.25 4.20
CA ARG A 431 -31.04 12.65 4.82
C ARG A 431 -31.35 13.66 5.90
N TRP A 432 -30.88 13.38 7.11
CA TRP A 432 -31.04 14.27 8.23
C TRP A 432 -29.89 15.26 8.25
N HIS A 433 -30.15 16.44 7.72
CA HIS A 433 -29.18 17.49 7.52
C HIS A 433 -29.39 18.63 8.52
N VAL A 434 -28.34 18.95 9.28
CA VAL A 434 -28.38 19.95 10.36
C VAL A 434 -27.43 21.09 10.03
N GLN A 435 -27.93 22.32 10.06
CA GLN A 435 -27.19 23.55 9.74
C GLN A 435 -27.23 24.54 10.91
N PHE A 436 -26.10 25.19 11.17
CA PHE A 436 -25.88 26.25 12.16
C PHE A 436 -25.53 27.59 11.50
#